data_AF-A0A0D2TVE7-F1
#
_entry.id   AF-A0A0D2TVE7-F1
#
_cell.length_a   1.000
_cell.length_b   1.000
_cell.length_c   1.000
_cell.angle_alpha   90.00
_cell.angle_beta   90.00
_cell.angle_gamma   90.00
#
_symmetry.space_group_name_H-M   'P 1'
#
loop_
_entity.id
_entity.type
_entity.pdbx_description
1 polymer ?
#
loop_
_entity_poly.entity_id
_entity_poly.type
_entity_poly.pdbx_seq_one_letter_code
_entity_poly.pdbx_strand_id
1 'polypeptide(L)'
;MCQCLKNKKTLYIFRCFSDLFLLGLIQQPISVTDEEITEMVLFPTINEACRVLDEGVVARASDLDVASVLGMSFPSYCGGIMFWADIVGSKHIYLSLKKWSERYGSYFKPSRYLEERAMKGMPLSVAVEAKSSLKWNSKL
;
A
#
# COMPACT_ATOMS: atom_id res chain seq x y z
N MET A 1 -7.84 -37.64 17.93
CA MET A 1 -8.09 -38.87 17.14
C MET A 1 -9.29 -38.63 16.24
N CYS A 2 -9.09 -38.25 14.98
CA CYS A 2 -10.16 -38.20 13.98
C CYS A 2 -9.83 -39.19 12.86
N GLN A 3 -10.49 -40.34 12.94
CA GLN A 3 -10.44 -41.39 11.94
C GLN A 3 -11.29 -40.97 10.75
N CYS A 4 -10.69 -40.50 9.65
CA CYS A 4 -11.41 -40.37 8.38
C CYS A 4 -10.47 -40.44 7.17
N LEU A 5 -9.92 -41.63 6.88
CA LEU A 5 -9.20 -41.88 5.63
C LEU A 5 -9.50 -43.29 5.10
N LYS A 6 -10.52 -43.41 4.26
CA LYS A 6 -10.70 -44.53 3.32
C LYS A 6 -10.74 -44.02 1.88
N ASN A 7 -9.69 -43.34 1.43
CA ASN A 7 -9.45 -43.23 -0.01
C ASN A 7 -7.95 -43.00 -0.32
N LYS A 8 -7.34 -43.94 -1.04
CA LYS A 8 -5.88 -43.99 -1.30
C LYS A 8 -5.40 -42.94 -2.33
N LYS A 9 -6.27 -42.08 -2.85
CA LYS A 9 -5.88 -41.01 -3.80
C LYS A 9 -5.49 -39.68 -3.13
N THR A 10 -5.81 -39.47 -1.86
CA THR A 10 -5.52 -38.21 -1.15
C THR A 10 -4.10 -38.12 -0.58
N LEU A 11 -3.35 -39.24 -0.52
CA LEU A 11 -1.99 -39.25 0.05
C LEU A 11 -0.94 -38.49 -0.78
N TYR A 12 -1.18 -38.24 -2.07
CA TYR A 12 -0.23 -37.47 -2.89
C TYR A 12 -0.30 -35.96 -2.65
N ILE A 13 -1.45 -35.43 -2.21
CA ILE A 13 -1.61 -34.00 -1.95
C ILE A 13 -0.93 -33.61 -0.63
N PHE A 14 -0.97 -34.48 0.39
CA PHE A 14 -0.36 -34.18 1.70
C PHE A 14 1.18 -34.24 1.69
N ARG A 15 1.79 -34.96 0.76
CA ARG A 15 3.26 -35.06 0.67
C ARG A 15 3.90 -33.89 -0.07
N CYS A 16 3.15 -33.24 -0.96
CA CYS A 16 3.61 -32.01 -1.61
C CYS A 16 3.78 -30.85 -0.60
N PHE A 17 2.98 -30.84 0.47
CA PHE A 17 3.04 -29.80 1.50
C PHE A 17 4.30 -29.87 2.38
N SER A 18 4.82 -31.07 2.66
CA SER A 18 6.07 -31.25 3.40
C SER A 18 7.31 -30.99 2.53
N ASP A 19 7.24 -31.31 1.24
CA ASP A 19 8.38 -31.16 0.33
C ASP A 19 8.61 -29.71 -0.10
N LEU A 20 7.57 -28.86 -0.16
CA LEU A 20 7.71 -27.42 -0.42
C LEU A 20 8.33 -26.64 0.75
N PHE A 21 8.20 -27.12 1.99
CA PHE A 21 8.81 -26.49 3.17
C PHE A 21 10.35 -26.64 3.15
N LEU A 22 10.86 -27.73 2.56
CA LEU A 22 12.29 -27.99 2.38
C LEU A 22 12.92 -27.26 1.18
N LEU A 23 12.10 -26.75 0.25
CA LEU A 23 12.56 -25.96 -0.89
C LEU A 23 12.78 -24.47 -0.56
N GLY A 24 12.58 -24.05 0.70
CA GLY A 24 12.76 -22.65 1.11
C GLY A 24 11.73 -21.68 0.52
N LEU A 25 10.65 -22.19 -0.09
CA LEU A 25 9.60 -21.42 -0.75
C LEU A 25 8.54 -20.88 0.22
N ILE A 26 8.63 -21.26 1.50
CA ILE A 26 7.70 -20.84 2.55
C ILE A 26 8.49 -19.97 3.52
N GLN A 27 8.31 -18.65 3.43
CA GLN A 27 8.82 -17.73 4.44
C GLN A 27 8.20 -18.07 5.80
N GLN A 28 9.02 -17.93 6.86
CA GLN A 28 8.60 -18.15 8.25
C GLN A 28 7.28 -17.41 8.54
N PRO A 29 6.35 -18.00 9.32
CA PRO A 29 5.09 -17.33 9.65
C PRO A 29 5.39 -16.00 10.34
N ILE A 30 5.01 -14.92 9.66
CA ILE A 30 5.25 -13.56 10.11
C ILE A 30 4.22 -13.28 11.20
N SER A 31 4.66 -13.02 12.44
CA SER A 31 3.77 -12.54 13.49
C SER A 31 3.51 -11.05 13.27
N VAL A 32 2.38 -10.73 12.64
CA VAL A 32 1.98 -9.37 12.28
C VAL A 32 0.66 -9.06 13.00
N THR A 33 0.50 -7.85 13.53
CA THR A 33 -0.76 -7.42 14.15
C THR A 33 -1.78 -7.01 13.09
N ASP A 34 -3.07 -7.00 13.42
CA ASP A 34 -4.12 -6.61 12.48
C ASP A 34 -3.92 -5.17 11.95
N GLU A 35 -3.39 -4.29 12.79
CA GLU A 35 -3.03 -2.92 12.41
C GLU A 35 -1.87 -2.92 11.41
N GLU A 36 -0.81 -3.69 11.67
CA GLU A 36 0.34 -3.75 10.77
C GLU A 36 -0.06 -4.39 9.41
N ILE A 37 -0.99 -5.36 9.39
CA ILE A 37 -1.58 -5.86 8.14
C ILE A 37 -2.29 -4.74 7.37
N THR A 38 -3.11 -3.96 8.08
CA THR A 38 -3.86 -2.84 7.49
C THR A 38 -2.91 -1.80 6.88
N GLU A 39 -1.89 -1.39 7.64
CA GLU A 39 -0.89 -0.42 7.19
C GLU A 39 -0.05 -0.95 6.02
N MET A 40 0.32 -2.23 6.02
CA MET A 40 1.07 -2.86 4.92
C MET A 40 0.30 -2.87 3.60
N VAL A 41 -1.03 -2.92 3.64
CA VAL A 41 -1.88 -2.84 2.45
C VAL A 41 -2.11 -1.39 2.01
N LEU A 42 -2.38 -0.50 2.95
CA LEU A 42 -2.78 0.88 2.65
C LEU A 42 -1.60 1.81 2.36
N PHE A 43 -0.47 1.68 3.06
CA PHE A 43 0.64 2.61 2.90
C PHE A 43 1.29 2.56 1.51
N PRO A 44 1.47 1.38 0.87
CA PRO A 44 1.90 1.34 -0.54
C PRO A 44 0.91 2.04 -1.47
N THR A 45 -0.39 1.89 -1.23
CA THR A 45 -1.44 2.53 -2.02
C THR A 45 -1.38 4.07 -1.87
N ILE A 46 -1.19 4.57 -0.65
CA ILE A 46 -0.98 5.99 -0.38
C ILE A 46 0.31 6.49 -1.04
N ASN A 47 1.37 5.68 -1.03
CA ASN A 47 2.63 6.03 -1.65
C ASN A 47 2.49 6.19 -3.17
N GLU A 48 1.72 5.32 -3.82
CA GLU A 48 1.40 5.46 -5.25
C GLU A 48 0.51 6.68 -5.52
N ALA A 49 -0.47 6.97 -4.66
CA ALA A 49 -1.26 8.20 -4.74
C ALA A 49 -0.37 9.46 -4.66
N CYS A 50 0.65 9.45 -3.80
CA CYS A 50 1.65 10.52 -3.72
C CYS A 50 2.48 10.67 -5.00
N ARG A 51 2.81 9.56 -5.68
CA ARG A 51 3.53 9.60 -6.97
C ARG A 51 2.68 10.20 -8.07
N VAL A 52 1.41 9.80 -8.16
CA VAL A 52 0.43 10.33 -9.11
C VAL A 52 0.24 11.84 -8.93
N LEU A 53 0.27 12.32 -7.68
CA LEU A 53 0.25 13.76 -7.38
C LEU A 53 1.54 14.48 -7.79
N ASP A 54 2.71 13.89 -7.57
CA ASP A 54 4.00 14.49 -7.96
C ASP A 54 4.19 14.54 -9.48
N GLU A 55 3.71 13.52 -10.19
CA GLU A 55 3.70 13.44 -11.66
C GLU A 55 2.68 14.40 -12.29
N GLY A 56 1.75 14.95 -11.49
CA GLY A 56 0.71 15.86 -11.94
C GLY A 56 -0.41 15.20 -12.74
N VAL A 57 -0.51 13.87 -12.71
CA VAL A 57 -1.62 13.13 -13.35
C VAL A 57 -2.95 13.53 -12.74
N VAL A 58 -2.95 13.84 -11.43
CA VAL A 58 -4.10 14.38 -10.71
C VAL A 58 -3.74 15.75 -10.14
N ALA A 59 -4.64 16.72 -10.31
CA ALA A 59 -4.41 18.10 -9.88
C ALA A 59 -4.52 18.28 -8.36
N ARG A 60 -5.38 17.50 -7.68
CA ARG A 60 -5.70 17.68 -6.25
C ARG A 60 -5.85 16.35 -5.53
N ALA A 61 -5.41 16.30 -4.28
CA ALA A 61 -5.61 15.12 -3.42
C ALA A 61 -7.10 14.77 -3.24
N SER A 62 -7.99 15.78 -3.24
CA SER A 62 -9.45 15.58 -3.14
C SER A 62 -10.01 14.72 -4.28
N ASP A 63 -9.42 14.79 -5.48
CA ASP A 63 -9.89 14.00 -6.62
C ASP A 63 -9.51 12.52 -6.44
N LEU A 64 -8.38 12.24 -5.78
CA LEU A 64 -8.00 10.87 -5.37
C LEU A 64 -8.88 10.34 -4.24
N ASP A 65 -9.28 11.18 -3.30
CA ASP A 65 -10.21 10.78 -2.24
C ASP A 65 -11.55 10.34 -2.84
N VAL A 66 -12.14 11.14 -3.73
CA VAL A 66 -13.37 10.78 -4.44
C VAL A 66 -13.20 9.51 -5.26
N ALA A 67 -12.09 9.38 -5.99
CA ALA A 67 -11.79 8.17 -6.77
C ALA A 67 -11.65 6.93 -5.88
N SER A 68 -11.05 7.05 -4.68
CA SER A 68 -10.91 5.94 -3.74
C SER A 68 -12.26 5.48 -3.18
N VAL A 69 -13.14 6.42 -2.83
CA VAL A 69 -14.48 6.10 -2.33
C VAL A 69 -15.34 5.46 -3.41
N LEU A 70 -15.37 6.03 -4.61
CA LEU A 70 -16.22 5.55 -5.71
C LEU A 70 -15.65 4.32 -6.42
N GLY A 71 -14.33 4.22 -6.55
CA GLY A 71 -13.67 3.17 -7.32
C GLY A 71 -13.29 1.96 -6.47
N MET A 72 -12.77 2.17 -5.27
CA MET A 72 -12.29 1.09 -4.38
C MET A 72 -13.27 0.76 -3.26
N SER A 73 -14.43 1.43 -3.22
CA SER A 73 -15.38 1.35 -2.10
C SER A 73 -14.74 1.70 -0.75
N PHE A 74 -13.80 2.65 -0.74
CA PHE A 74 -13.18 3.10 0.51
C PHE A 74 -14.24 3.71 1.43
N PRO A 75 -14.19 3.48 2.76
CA PRO A 75 -15.23 3.95 3.68
C PRO A 75 -15.43 5.46 3.58
N SER A 76 -16.63 5.88 3.17
CA SER A 76 -16.95 7.30 2.93
C SER A 76 -16.91 8.16 4.19
N TYR A 77 -17.18 7.57 5.37
CA TYR A 77 -17.07 8.27 6.66
C TYR A 77 -15.60 8.55 7.05
N CYS A 78 -14.64 7.84 6.45
CA CYS A 78 -13.21 8.13 6.57
C CYS A 78 -12.75 9.18 5.54
N GLY A 79 -13.66 9.82 4.80
CA GLY A 79 -13.36 10.81 3.75
C GLY A 79 -12.83 10.18 2.47
N GLY A 80 -11.61 9.65 2.52
CA GLY A 80 -10.89 9.06 1.39
C GLY A 80 -9.49 8.64 1.80
N ILE A 81 -8.75 8.04 0.88
CA ILE A 81 -7.42 7.48 1.19
C ILE A 81 -6.38 8.54 1.58
N MET A 82 -6.40 9.72 0.95
CA MET A 82 -5.48 10.82 1.26
C MET A 82 -5.88 11.51 2.56
N PHE A 83 -7.19 11.71 2.78
CA PHE A 83 -7.68 12.22 4.06
C PHE A 83 -7.35 11.28 5.23
N TRP A 84 -7.53 9.97 5.06
CA TRP A 84 -7.14 8.98 6.06
C TRP A 84 -5.63 9.00 6.31
N ALA A 85 -4.81 9.13 5.25
CA ALA A 85 -3.37 9.25 5.37
C ALA A 85 -2.94 10.48 6.19
N ASP A 86 -3.68 11.58 6.14
CA ASP A 86 -3.44 12.76 6.96
C ASP A 86 -3.77 12.56 8.44
N ILE A 87 -4.80 11.78 8.74
CA ILE A 87 -5.14 11.38 10.12
C ILE A 87 -4.02 10.52 10.71
N VAL A 88 -3.52 9.55 9.93
CA VAL A 88 -2.40 8.68 10.34
C VAL A 88 -1.10 9.48 10.48
N GLY A 89 -0.88 10.43 9.58
CA GLY A 89 0.26 11.33 9.59
C GLY A 89 1.37 10.91 8.62
N SER A 90 1.81 11.86 7.80
CA SER A 90 2.84 11.66 6.77
C SER A 90 4.15 11.08 7.30
N LYS A 91 4.56 11.47 8.51
CA LYS A 91 5.79 11.00 9.15
C LYS A 91 5.73 9.51 9.52
N HIS A 92 4.59 9.05 10.05
CA HIS A 92 4.41 7.64 10.41
C HIS A 92 4.47 6.76 9.17
N ILE A 93 3.73 7.15 8.12
CA ILE A 93 3.68 6.43 6.85
C ILE A 93 5.08 6.34 6.22
N TYR A 94 5.83 7.44 6.18
CA TYR A 94 7.20 7.45 5.66
C TYR A 94 8.14 6.51 6.43
N LEU A 95 8.10 6.55 7.77
CA LEU A 95 8.96 5.71 8.61
C LEU A 95 8.62 4.22 8.46
N SER A 96 7.34 3.86 8.42
CA SER A 96 6.89 2.49 8.21
C SER A 96 7.31 1.97 6.83
N LEU A 97 7.10 2.75 5.77
CA LEU A 97 7.55 2.40 4.42
C LEU A 97 9.06 2.24 4.34
N LYS A 98 9.83 3.14 4.96
CA LYS A 98 11.29 3.02 5.01
C LYS A 98 11.75 1.73 5.69
N LYS A 99 11.18 1.43 6.86
CA LYS A 99 11.43 0.18 7.60
C LYS A 99 11.12 -1.05 6.75
N TRP A 100 10.02 -1.05 6.01
CA TRP A 100 9.64 -2.16 5.15
C TRP A 100 10.45 -2.22 3.85
N SER A 101 10.90 -1.08 3.33
CA SER A 101 11.79 -1.04 2.16
C SER A 101 13.12 -1.75 2.43
N GLU A 102 13.62 -1.65 3.66
CA GLU A 102 14.84 -2.34 4.09
C GLU A 102 14.63 -3.85 4.25
N ARG A 103 13.42 -4.29 4.67
CA ARG A 103 13.12 -5.72 4.92
C ARG A 103 12.60 -6.48 3.71
N TYR A 104 11.71 -5.89 2.93
CA TYR A 104 10.96 -6.54 1.86
C TYR A 104 11.34 -6.01 0.47
N GLY A 105 12.21 -4.99 0.41
CA GLY A 105 12.79 -4.48 -0.83
C GLY A 105 12.04 -3.30 -1.43
N SER A 106 12.31 -3.05 -2.71
CA SER A 106 11.97 -1.78 -3.39
C SER A 106 10.48 -1.45 -3.51
N TYR A 107 9.58 -2.42 -3.31
CA TYR A 107 8.13 -2.20 -3.38
C TYR A 107 7.65 -1.16 -2.36
N PHE A 108 8.25 -1.15 -1.17
CA PHE A 108 7.90 -0.21 -0.09
C PHE A 108 8.73 1.07 -0.12
N LYS A 109 9.46 1.33 -1.21
CA LYS A 109 10.32 2.53 -1.29
C LYS A 109 9.44 3.79 -1.23
N PRO A 110 9.65 4.67 -0.22
CA PRO A 110 8.85 5.89 -0.11
C PRO A 110 9.10 6.81 -1.31
N SER A 111 8.04 7.44 -1.78
CA SER A 111 8.08 8.44 -2.84
C SER A 111 8.73 9.73 -2.34
N ARG A 112 9.32 10.48 -3.28
CA ARG A 112 9.92 11.79 -3.00
C ARG A 112 8.91 12.75 -2.39
N TYR A 113 7.68 12.75 -2.91
CA TYR A 113 6.58 13.59 -2.42
C TYR A 113 6.25 13.34 -0.95
N LEU A 114 6.21 12.06 -0.56
CA LEU A 114 5.95 11.64 0.82
C LEU A 114 7.13 12.03 1.73
N GLU A 115 8.36 11.81 1.28
CA GLU A 115 9.57 12.18 2.01
C GLU A 115 9.62 13.69 2.30
N GLU A 116 9.39 14.54 1.30
CA GLU A 116 9.41 15.99 1.47
C GLU A 116 8.36 16.46 2.51
N ARG A 117 7.18 15.84 2.53
CA ARG A 117 6.11 16.17 3.49
C ARG A 117 6.37 15.64 4.88
N ALA A 118 6.87 14.42 4.99
CA ALA A 118 7.26 13.83 6.27
C ALA A 118 8.35 14.68 6.95
N MET A 119 9.31 15.18 6.18
CA MET A 119 10.37 16.07 6.69
C MET A 119 9.86 17.45 7.10
N LYS A 120 8.89 18.00 6.37
CA LYS A 120 8.27 19.31 6.69
C LYS A 120 7.16 19.24 7.73
N GLY A 121 6.70 18.03 8.10
CA GLY A 121 5.55 17.85 8.99
C GLY A 121 4.24 18.34 8.38
N MET A 122 4.11 18.29 7.05
CA MET A 122 2.92 18.76 6.35
C MET A 122 1.95 17.60 6.05
N PRO A 123 0.63 17.89 5.93
CA PRO A 123 -0.33 16.94 5.42
C PRO A 123 -0.06 16.60 3.96
N LEU A 124 -0.45 15.39 3.55
CA LEU A 124 -0.44 14.88 2.19
C LEU A 124 -1.53 15.54 1.32
N SER A 125 -2.66 15.94 1.90
CA SER A 125 -3.73 16.61 1.13
C SER A 125 -3.38 18.03 0.67
N VAL A 126 -2.42 18.70 1.33
CA VAL A 126 -2.05 20.08 1.00
C VAL A 126 -1.43 20.12 -0.40
N ALA A 127 -2.01 20.92 -1.30
CA ALA A 127 -1.53 21.07 -2.66
C ALA A 127 -0.08 21.56 -2.69
N VAL A 128 0.75 20.94 -3.53
CA VAL A 128 2.03 21.56 -3.93
C VAL A 128 1.70 22.61 -4.99
N GLU A 129 2.39 23.75 -4.97
CA GLU A 129 2.45 24.62 -6.14
C GLU A 129 2.81 23.77 -7.37
N ALA A 130 1.88 23.69 -8.32
CA ALA A 130 2.04 22.85 -9.49
C ALA A 130 3.34 23.22 -10.21
N LYS A 131 4.20 22.24 -10.47
CA LYS A 131 5.25 22.41 -11.48
C LYS A 131 4.52 22.66 -12.80
N SER A 132 4.53 23.91 -13.22
CA SER A 132 4.06 24.41 -14.51
C SER A 132 4.70 23.60 -15.65
N SER A 133 4.14 22.45 -16.01
CA SER A 133 4.63 21.70 -17.17
C SER A 133 3.63 20.75 -17.81
N LEU A 134 2.33 20.83 -17.50
CA LEU A 134 1.31 20.11 -18.27
C LEU A 134 0.77 21.01 -19.39
N LYS A 135 1.52 21.00 -20.50
CA LYS A 135 0.94 21.18 -21.84
C LYS A 135 0.03 19.98 -22.10
N TRP A 136 -1.23 20.07 -21.69
CA TRP A 136 -2.24 19.18 -22.25
C TRP A 136 -2.44 19.60 -23.71
N ASN A 137 -1.96 18.80 -24.66
CA ASN A 137 -2.20 19.05 -26.08
C ASN A 137 -3.72 18.92 -26.33
N SER A 138 -4.38 20.05 -26.48
CA SER A 138 -5.78 20.21 -26.85
C SER A 138 -6.05 19.84 -28.33
N LYS A 139 -5.53 18.69 -28.78
CA LYS A 139 -5.64 18.27 -30.18
C LYS A 139 -6.15 16.83 -30.28
N LEU A 140 -7.44 16.68 -30.02
CA LEU A 140 -8.35 15.78 -30.73
C LEU A 140 -9.69 16.50 -30.86
#